data_AF-A0A0F9JEB8-F1
#
_entry.id   AF-A0A0F9JEB8-F1
#
_cell.length_a   1.000
_cell.length_b   1.000
_cell.length_c   1.000
_cell.angle_alpha   90.00
_cell.angle_beta   90.00
_cell.angle_gamma   90.00
#
_symmetry.space_group_name_H-M   'P 1'
#
loop_
_entity.id
_entity.type
_entity.pdbx_description
1 polymer ?
#
loop_
_entity_poly.entity_id
_entity_poly.type
_entity_poly.pdbx_seq_one_letter_code
_entity_poly.pdbx_strand_id
1 'polypeptide(L)' 'MPAITLVQAKRVGDRLKVNWKKVDLNQFRLGLRAELEHRDVTKGNLILTGKIVLAHLREFPDYYTRLKKMERGR' A
#
# COMPACT_ATOMS: atom_id res chain seq x y z
N MET A 1 -12.78 7.86 4.59
CA MET A 1 -11.72 6.86 4.28
C MET A 1 -11.15 6.34 5.59
N PRO A 2 -11.09 5.02 5.85
CA PRO A 2 -10.42 4.52 7.05
C PRO A 2 -8.96 4.96 7.01
N ALA A 3 -8.55 5.72 8.01
CA ALA A 3 -7.18 6.23 8.09
C ALA A 3 -6.24 5.07 8.46
N ILE A 4 -5.65 4.40 7.46
CA ILE A 4 -4.57 3.45 7.72
C ILE A 4 -3.40 4.23 8.32
N THR A 5 -3.10 3.94 9.58
CA THR A 5 -1.98 4.51 10.32
C THR A 5 -0.67 3.84 9.92
N LEU A 6 0.47 4.49 10.18
CA LEU A 6 1.80 3.88 9.96
C LEU A 6 1.98 2.60 10.80
N VAL A 7 1.43 2.57 12.01
CA VAL A 7 1.48 1.40 12.89
C VAL A 7 0.70 0.23 12.28
N GLN A 8 -0.51 0.48 11.76
CA GLN A 8 -1.29 -0.56 11.09
C GLN A 8 -0.60 -1.06 9.82
N ALA A 9 -0.07 -0.15 9.00
CA ALA A 9 0.68 -0.52 7.80
C ALA A 9 1.91 -1.37 8.14
N LYS A 10 2.64 -0.98 9.20
CA LYS A 10 3.80 -1.74 9.70
C LYS A 10 3.41 -3.14 10.13
N ARG A 11 2.35 -3.30 10.95
CA ARG A 11 1.84 -4.62 11.39
C ARG A 11 1.45 -5.53 10.22
N VAL A 12 0.79 -4.99 9.20
CA VAL A 12 0.43 -5.73 7.98
C VAL A 12 1.69 -6.17 7.24
N GLY A 13 2.65 -5.26 7.02
CA GLY A 13 3.89 -5.57 6.34
C GLY A 13 4.79 -6.56 7.11
N ASP A 14 4.83 -6.48 8.44
CA ASP A 14 5.57 -7.43 9.28
C ASP A 14 4.97 -8.84 9.15
N ARG A 15 3.63 -8.96 9.13
CA ARG A 15 2.95 -10.24 8.88
C ARG A 15 3.20 -10.78 7.46
N LEU A 16 3.47 -9.90 6.51
CA LEU A 16 3.88 -10.23 5.15
C LEU A 16 5.41 -10.42 4.99
N LYS A 17 6.18 -10.29 6.07
CA LYS A 17 7.65 -10.35 6.08
C LYS A 17 8.29 -9.36 5.09
N VAL A 18 7.76 -8.14 5.02
CA VAL A 18 8.28 -7.07 4.17
C VAL A 18 9.71 -6.70 4.58
N ASN A 19 10.61 -6.64 3.59
CA ASN A 19 11.95 -6.12 3.82
C ASN A 19 11.93 -4.59 3.82
N TRP A 20 11.83 -4.00 5.00
CA TRP A 20 11.82 -2.55 5.20
C TRP A 20 13.11 -1.83 4.82
N LYS A 21 14.21 -2.55 4.53
CA LYS A 21 15.41 -1.96 3.92
C LYS A 21 15.24 -1.69 2.43
N LYS A 22 14.29 -2.36 1.78
CA LYS A 22 14.00 -2.23 0.34
C LYS A 22 12.67 -1.52 0.07
N VAL A 23 11.72 -1.65 0.99
CA VAL A 23 10.37 -1.09 0.84
C VAL A 23 10.18 0.04 1.83
N ASP A 24 9.83 1.21 1.32
CA ASP A 24 9.49 2.37 2.14
C ASP A 24 8.10 2.18 2.80
N LEU A 25 8.04 2.42 4.11
CA LEU A 25 6.81 2.24 4.90
C LEU A 25 5.72 3.25 4.50
N ASN A 26 6.08 4.47 4.10
CA ASN A 26 5.10 5.45 3.65
C ASN A 26 4.50 5.07 2.30
N GLN A 27 5.31 4.58 1.36
CA GLN A 27 4.83 4.02 0.10
C GLN A 27 3.88 2.85 0.33
N PHE A 28 4.25 1.93 1.22
CA PHE A 28 3.40 0.80 1.58
C PHE A 28 2.06 1.25 2.19
N ARG A 29 2.09 2.24 3.10
CA ARG A 29 0.86 2.81 3.68
C ARG A 29 0.01 3.53 2.64
N LEU A 30 0.62 4.29 1.73
CA LEU A 30 -0.11 4.97 0.65
C LEU A 30 -0.79 3.95 -0.24
N GLY A 31 -0.11 2.87 -0.59
CA GLY A 31 -0.69 1.78 -1.35
C GLY A 31 -1.84 1.09 -0.63
N LEU A 32 -1.68 0.76 0.65
CA LEU A 32 -2.79 0.18 1.42
C LEU A 32 -4.02 1.08 1.43
N ARG A 33 -3.86 2.40 1.39
CA ARG A 33 -4.99 3.33 1.31
C ARG A 33 -5.63 3.32 -0.06
N ALA A 34 -4.84 3.43 -1.13
CA ALA A 34 -5.33 3.44 -2.51
C ALA A 34 -6.04 2.11 -2.85
N GLU A 35 -5.40 0.98 -2.60
CA GLU A 35 -5.94 -0.35 -2.92
C GLU A 35 -7.17 -0.72 -2.06
N LEU A 36 -7.33 -0.15 -0.87
CA LEU A 36 -8.52 -0.35 -0.04
C LEU A 36 -9.73 0.46 -0.50
N GLU A 37 -9.58 1.42 -1.39
CA GLU A 37 -10.73 2.06 -2.04
C GLU A 37 -11.43 1.06 -2.96
N HIS A 38 -10.67 0.12 -3.53
CA HIS A 38 -11.14 -1.02 -4.34
C HIS A 38 -11.48 -2.26 -3.47
N ARG A 39 -12.41 -2.09 -2.53
CA ARG A 39 -12.79 -3.16 -1.57
C ARG A 39 -13.41 -4.39 -2.24
N ASP A 40 -13.91 -4.26 -3.46
CA ASP A 40 -14.48 -5.33 -4.28
C ASP A 40 -13.44 -6.41 -4.63
N VAL A 41 -12.18 -6.02 -4.86
CA VAL A 41 -11.10 -6.93 -5.27
C VAL A 41 -10.62 -7.82 -4.11
N THR A 42 -10.46 -7.23 -2.92
CA THR A 42 -9.88 -7.94 -1.75
C THR A 42 -10.90 -8.28 -0.67
N LYS A 43 -12.16 -7.89 -0.87
CA LYS A 43 -13.21 -7.89 0.18
C LYS A 43 -12.76 -7.17 1.46
N GLY A 44 -11.89 -6.17 1.31
CA GLY A 44 -11.29 -5.44 2.43
C GLY A 44 -10.24 -6.20 3.25
N ASN A 45 -9.75 -7.35 2.77
CA ASN A 45 -8.71 -8.11 3.46
C ASN A 45 -7.34 -7.43 3.33
N LEU A 46 -6.91 -6.79 4.42
CA LEU A 46 -5.64 -6.05 4.51
C LEU A 46 -4.40 -6.85 4.11
N ILE A 47 -4.38 -8.18 4.33
CA ILE A 47 -3.24 -9.02 3.97
C ILE A 47 -3.18 -9.22 2.46
N LEU A 48 -4.33 -9.43 1.82
CA LEU A 48 -4.41 -9.54 0.35
C LEU A 48 -4.10 -8.19 -0.31
N THR A 49 -4.66 -7.10 0.22
CA THR A 49 -4.33 -5.74 -0.21
C THR A 49 -2.82 -5.48 -0.11
N GLY A 50 -2.20 -5.83 1.02
CA GLY A 50 -0.76 -5.67 1.19
C GLY A 50 0.09 -6.45 0.18
N LYS A 51 -0.38 -7.61 -0.30
CA LYS A 51 0.32 -8.35 -1.37
C LYS A 51 0.28 -7.63 -2.71
N ILE A 52 -0.85 -6.99 -3.05
CA ILE A 52 -1.00 -6.18 -4.27
C ILE A 52 -0.06 -4.98 -4.21
N VAL A 53 -0.07 -4.25 -3.09
CA VAL A 53 0.84 -3.13 -2.85
C VAL A 53 2.30 -3.53 -3.02
N LEU A 54 2.70 -4.70 -2.50
CA LEU A 54 4.07 -5.20 -2.67
C LEU A 54 4.40 -5.58 -4.11
N ALA A 55 3.45 -6.00 -4.92
CA ALA A 55 3.69 -6.24 -6.34
C ALA A 55 4.07 -4.93 -7.03
N HIS A 56 3.28 -3.87 -6.84
CA HIS A 56 3.57 -2.55 -7.41
C HIS A 56 4.90 -1.96 -6.92
N LEU A 57 5.20 -2.07 -5.62
CA LEU A 57 6.45 -1.54 -5.06
C LEU A 57 7.70 -2.31 -5.50
N ARG A 58 7.56 -3.55 -6.01
CA ARG A 58 8.66 -4.28 -6.64
C ARG A 58 8.95 -3.79 -8.05
N GLU A 59 7.93 -3.32 -8.77
CA GLU A 59 8.08 -2.76 -10.11
C GLU A 59 8.58 -1.32 -10.06
N PHE A 60 7.97 -0.49 -9.20
CA PHE A 60 8.34 0.91 -8.99
C PHE A 60 8.33 1.25 -7.49
N PRO A 61 9.51 1.50 -6.88
CA PRO A 61 9.60 1.83 -5.46
C PRO A 61 8.79 3.07 -5.02
N ASP A 62 8.50 3.99 -5.94
CA ASP A 62 7.74 5.22 -5.74
C ASP A 62 6.34 5.21 -6.39
N TYR A 63 5.83 4.02 -6.75
CA TYR A 63 4.58 3.84 -7.49
C TYR A 63 3.43 4.72 -6.97
N TYR A 64 3.15 4.66 -5.66
CA TYR A 64 1.99 5.36 -5.07
C TYR A 64 2.20 6.87 -4.95
N THR A 65 3.45 7.34 -4.96
CA THR A 65 3.72 8.78 -5.13
C THR A 65 3.41 9.23 -6.55
N ARG A 66 3.75 8.42 -7.57
CA ARG A 66 3.42 8.74 -8.98
C ARG A 66 1.92 8.72 -9.21
N LEU A 67 1.23 7.69 -8.73
CA LEU A 67 -0.22 7.57 -8.83
C LEU A 67 -0.92 8.80 -8.24
N LYS A 68 -0.55 9.17 -7.00
CA LYS A 68 -1.11 10.36 -6.34
C LYS A 68 -0.87 11.66 -7.10
N LYS A 69 0.26 11.80 -7.80
CA LYS A 69 0.53 12.97 -8.65
C LYS A 69 -0.40 13.01 -9.87
N MET A 70 -0.64 11.86 -10.50
CA MET A 70 -1.57 11.75 -11.64
C MET A 70 -3.02 12.05 -11.22
N GLU A 71 -3.45 11.54 -10.07
CA GLU A 71 -4.82 11.77 -9.56
C GLU A 71 -5.09 13.23 -9.18
N ARG A 72 -4.07 13.96 -8.70
CA ARG A 72 -4.18 15.39 -8.38
C ARG A 72 -4.27 16.30 -9.60
N GLY A 73 -3.90 15.78 -10.78
CA GLY A 73 -4.01 16.49 -12.06
C GLY A 73 -5.37 16.29 -12.75
N ARG A 74 -6.30 15.57 -12.11
CA ARG A 74 -7.72 15.51 -12.48
C ARG A 74 -8.53 16.48 -11.65
#